data_AF-A0A6B3FMI3-F1
#
_entry.id   AF-A0A6B3FMI3-F1
#
_cell.length_a   1.000
_cell.length_b   1.000
_cell.length_c   1.000
_cell.angle_alpha   90.00
_cell.angle_beta   90.00
_cell.angle_gamma   90.00
#
_symmetry.space_group_name_H-M   'P 1'
#
loop_
_entity.id
_entity.type
_entity.pdbx_description
1 polymer ?
#
loop_
_entity_poly.entity_id
_entity_poly.type
_entity_poly.pdbx_seq_one_letter_code
_entity_poly.pdbx_strand_id
1 'polypeptide(L)'
;AGTGPGALAPDRPGGEEPAREWAVAHLWPETTRHALCTVLRSRGRTLGVLTFLRVGSRTPFDRADRAHAECVAAHIAPLLDLAARR
;
A
#
# COMPACT_ATOMS: atom_id res chain seq x y z
N ALA A 1 -14.02 33.35 -13.31
CA ALA A 1 -12.80 32.58 -13.61
C ALA A 1 -12.05 32.32 -12.31
N GLY A 2 -11.84 31.06 -11.94
CA GLY A 2 -11.22 30.69 -10.67
C GLY A 2 -11.33 29.20 -10.42
N THR A 3 -10.67 28.40 -11.25
CA THR A 3 -10.51 26.95 -11.05
C THR A 3 -9.55 26.75 -9.87
N GLY A 4 -10.09 26.40 -8.70
CA GLY A 4 -9.28 25.95 -7.57
C GLY A 4 -8.52 24.65 -7.92
N PRO A 5 -7.31 24.44 -7.37
CA PRO A 5 -6.54 23.22 -7.62
C PRO A 5 -7.36 22.01 -7.14
N GLY A 6 -7.41 20.98 -8.00
CA GLY A 6 -8.30 19.84 -7.94
C GLY A 6 -8.55 19.34 -6.52
N ALA A 7 -9.80 19.51 -6.07
CA ALA A 7 -10.36 18.65 -5.06
C ALA A 7 -10.17 17.21 -5.56
N LEU A 8 -9.26 16.45 -4.94
CA LEU A 8 -9.27 15.01 -5.11
C LEU A 8 -10.70 14.59 -4.74
N ALA A 9 -11.45 14.13 -5.75
CA ALA A 9 -12.69 13.43 -5.50
C ALA A 9 -12.40 12.39 -4.41
N PRO A 10 -13.27 12.22 -3.40
CA PRO A 10 -13.10 11.11 -2.47
C PRO A 10 -12.97 9.86 -3.33
N ASP A 11 -11.94 9.05 -3.03
CA ASP A 11 -11.81 7.71 -3.59
C ASP A 11 -13.17 7.05 -3.45
N ARG A 12 -13.88 6.90 -4.57
CA ARG A 12 -15.20 6.28 -4.56
C ARG A 12 -14.91 4.87 -4.07
N PRO A 13 -15.48 4.41 -2.95
CA PRO A 13 -15.24 3.03 -2.54
C PRO A 13 -15.65 2.17 -3.73
N GLY A 14 -14.66 1.53 -4.36
CA GLY A 14 -14.94 0.49 -5.32
C GLY A 14 -15.84 -0.51 -4.59
N GLY A 15 -16.94 -0.92 -5.23
CA GLY A 15 -17.77 -1.98 -4.66
C GLY A 15 -16.92 -3.20 -4.32
N GLU A 16 -17.47 -4.09 -3.51
CA GLU A 16 -16.77 -5.31 -3.05
C GLU A 16 -16.23 -6.14 -4.23
N GLU A 17 -16.93 -6.13 -5.38
CA GLU A 17 -16.52 -6.83 -6.61
C GLU A 17 -15.27 -6.23 -7.28
N PRO A 18 -15.19 -4.93 -7.62
CA PRO A 18 -13.94 -4.31 -8.09
C PRO A 18 -12.74 -4.52 -7.14
N ALA A 19 -12.98 -4.46 -5.83
CA ALA A 19 -11.93 -4.71 -4.84
C ALA A 19 -11.46 -6.17 -4.85
N ARG A 20 -12.39 -7.11 -5.03
CA ARG A 20 -12.10 -8.54 -5.16
C ARG A 20 -11.34 -8.87 -6.44
N GLU A 21 -11.76 -8.34 -7.58
CA GLU A 21 -11.05 -8.51 -8.87
C GLU A 21 -9.62 -7.98 -8.78
N TRP A 22 -9.43 -6.81 -8.17
CA TRP A 22 -8.12 -6.23 -7.96
C TRP A 22 -7.26 -7.11 -7.02
N ALA A 23 -7.83 -7.62 -5.94
CA ALA A 23 -7.14 -8.53 -5.02
C ALA A 23 -6.70 -9.83 -5.72
N VAL A 24 -7.55 -10.42 -6.57
CA VAL A 24 -7.22 -11.60 -7.39
C VAL A 24 -6.10 -11.29 -8.37
N ALA A 25 -6.17 -10.14 -9.06
CA ALA A 25 -5.12 -9.71 -10.00
C ALA A 25 -3.75 -9.51 -9.30
N HIS A 26 -3.76 -9.19 -8.00
CA HIS A 26 -2.55 -9.05 -7.18
C HIS A 26 -2.21 -10.32 -6.38
N LEU A 27 -2.88 -11.45 -6.67
CA LEU A 27 -2.65 -12.75 -6.05
C LEU A 27 -2.81 -12.72 -4.51
N TRP A 28 -3.71 -11.89 -4.01
CA TRP A 28 -4.01 -11.86 -2.58
C TRP A 28 -4.66 -13.20 -2.18
N PRO A 29 -4.22 -13.82 -1.07
CA PRO A 29 -4.91 -15.00 -0.54
C PRO A 29 -6.38 -14.68 -0.28
N GLU A 30 -7.29 -15.60 -0.62
CA GLU A 30 -8.75 -15.41 -0.49
C GLU A 30 -9.17 -15.05 0.94
N THR A 31 -8.44 -15.54 1.93
CA THR A 31 -8.69 -15.31 3.36
C THR A 31 -8.02 -14.04 3.90
N THR A 32 -7.52 -13.16 3.02
CA THR A 32 -7.00 -11.83 3.38
C THR A 32 -8.14 -10.96 3.88
N ARG A 33 -8.05 -10.51 5.13
CA ARG A 33 -9.09 -9.69 5.75
C ARG A 33 -8.66 -8.24 5.95
N HIS A 34 -7.37 -8.03 6.18
CA HIS A 34 -6.79 -6.73 6.46
C HIS A 34 -5.54 -6.53 5.62
N ALA A 35 -5.38 -5.32 5.11
CA ALA A 35 -4.18 -4.88 4.39
C ALA A 35 -3.63 -3.59 5.01
N LEU A 36 -2.31 -3.49 5.09
CA LEU A 36 -1.60 -2.28 5.50
C LEU A 36 -0.63 -1.90 4.39
N CYS A 37 -0.76 -0.68 3.88
CA CYS A 37 0.07 -0.16 2.81
C CYS A 37 1.02 0.91 3.34
N THR A 38 2.29 0.84 2.92
CA THR A 38 3.31 1.86 3.20
C THR A 38 4.09 2.18 1.94
N VAL A 39 4.48 3.44 1.76
CA VAL A 39 5.14 3.89 0.53
C VAL A 39 6.63 3.63 0.61
N LEU A 40 7.18 2.99 -0.44
CA LEU A 40 8.62 2.84 -0.61
C LEU A 40 9.16 4.13 -1.23
N ARG A 41 9.93 4.89 -0.46
CA ARG A 41 10.56 6.14 -0.91
C ARG A 41 12.07 6.06 -0.79
N SER A 42 12.77 6.47 -1.84
CA SER A 42 14.22 6.60 -1.85
C SER A 42 14.62 7.88 -2.59
N ARG A 43 15.55 8.66 -2.00
CA ARG A 43 16.06 9.91 -2.60
C ARG A 43 14.97 10.89 -3.05
N GLY A 44 13.91 11.02 -2.28
CA GLY A 44 12.76 11.88 -2.60
C GLY A 44 11.81 11.33 -3.68
N ARG A 45 12.09 10.16 -4.26
CA ARG A 45 11.26 9.50 -5.27
C ARG A 45 10.41 8.40 -4.63
N THR A 46 9.19 8.24 -5.13
CA THR A 46 8.34 7.08 -4.81
C THR A 46 8.69 5.94 -5.75
N LEU A 47 9.11 4.81 -5.20
CA LEU A 47 9.44 3.60 -5.94
C LEU A 47 8.22 2.67 -6.09
N GLY A 48 7.30 2.71 -5.13
CA GLY A 48 6.10 1.87 -5.11
C GLY A 48 5.46 1.83 -3.73
N VAL A 49 4.63 0.81 -3.51
CA VAL A 49 3.94 0.54 -2.25
C VAL A 49 4.32 -0.85 -1.78
N LEU A 50 4.66 -0.97 -0.50
CA LEU A 50 4.78 -2.24 0.20
C LEU A 50 3.47 -2.53 0.90
N THR A 51 2.88 -3.69 0.59
CA THR A 51 1.58 -4.10 1.15
C THR A 51 1.77 -5.33 2.03
N PHE A 52 1.34 -5.20 3.29
CA PHE A 52 1.27 -6.30 4.25
C PHE A 52 -0.16 -6.84 4.26
N LEU A 53 -0.29 -8.16 4.09
CA LEU A 53 -1.57 -8.85 4.11
C LEU A 53 -1.68 -9.70 5.37
N ARG A 54 -2.84 -9.63 6.02
CA ARG A 54 -3.14 -10.47 7.17
C ARG A 54 -4.29 -11.41 6.83
N VAL A 55 -3.96 -12.70 6.88
CA VAL A 55 -4.84 -13.79 6.51
C VAL A 55 -5.43 -14.44 7.76
N GLY A 56 -6.74 -14.71 7.76
CA GLY A 56 -7.41 -15.49 8.81
C GLY A 56 -7.57 -14.81 10.18
N SER A 57 -6.89 -13.69 10.45
CA SER A 57 -7.05 -12.92 11.69
C SER A 57 -8.19 -11.91 11.59
N ARG A 58 -8.99 -11.80 12.66
CA ARG A 58 -10.02 -10.76 12.79
C ARG A 58 -9.46 -9.42 13.24
N THR A 59 -8.27 -9.39 13.86
CA THR A 59 -7.68 -8.19 14.43
C THR A 59 -7.07 -7.31 13.33
N PRO A 60 -7.49 -6.03 13.20
CA PRO A 60 -6.89 -5.10 12.25
C PRO A 60 -5.43 -4.82 12.61
N PHE A 61 -4.69 -4.20 11.68
CA PHE A 61 -3.36 -3.69 11.99
C PHE A 61 -3.42 -2.54 12.99
N ASP A 62 -2.53 -2.56 13.96
CA ASP A 62 -2.45 -1.51 14.97
C ASP A 62 -1.33 -0.49 14.68
N ARG A 63 -1.06 0.39 15.64
CA ARG A 63 -0.03 1.40 15.52
C ARG A 63 1.39 0.82 15.52
N ALA A 64 1.61 -0.28 16.25
CA ALA A 64 2.91 -0.94 16.30
C ALA A 64 3.20 -1.65 14.97
N ASP A 65 2.19 -2.31 14.39
CA ASP A 65 2.24 -2.87 13.04
C ASP A 65 2.62 -1.80 12.01
N ARG A 66 2.03 -0.60 12.11
CA ARG A 66 2.36 0.54 11.24
C ARG A 66 3.82 0.98 11.37
N ALA A 67 4.30 1.17 12.60
CA ALA A 67 5.68 1.59 12.84
C ALA A 67 6.68 0.56 12.31
N HIS A 68 6.36 -0.73 12.46
CA HIS A 68 7.15 -1.82 11.89
C HIS A 68 7.17 -1.76 10.36
N ALA A 69 6.01 -1.61 9.71
CA ALA A 69 5.89 -1.49 8.26
C ALA A 69 6.70 -0.29 7.71
N GLU A 70 6.65 0.86 8.38
CA GLU A 70 7.45 2.04 8.04
C GLU A 70 8.96 1.78 8.14
N CYS A 71 9.41 1.06 9.17
CA CYS A 71 10.80 0.66 9.34
C CYS A 71 11.27 -0.28 8.21
N VAL A 72 10.45 -1.30 7.90
CA VAL A 72 10.73 -2.23 6.80
C VAL A 72 10.79 -1.50 5.46
N ALA A 73 9.87 -0.55 5.21
CA ALA A 73 9.88 0.25 4.00
C ALA A 73 11.14 1.12 3.87
N ALA A 74 11.57 1.77 4.96
CA ALA A 74 12.80 2.56 5.00
C ALA A 74 14.05 1.71 4.76
N HIS A 75 14.04 0.44 5.17
CA HIS A 75 15.13 -0.50 4.95
C HIS A 75 15.17 -1.04 3.51
N ILE A 76 14.02 -1.43 2.95
CA ILE A 76 13.94 -2.07 1.63
C ILE A 76 14.07 -1.05 0.48
N ALA A 77 13.53 0.16 0.63
CA ALA A 77 13.49 1.13 -0.48
C ALA A 77 14.88 1.49 -1.06
N PRO A 78 15.95 1.70 -0.26
CA PRO A 78 17.29 1.93 -0.80
C PRO A 78 17.87 0.71 -1.53
N LEU A 79 17.57 -0.51 -1.08
CA LEU A 79 18.03 -1.74 -1.72
C LEU A 79 17.39 -1.92 -3.10
N LEU A 80 16.10 -1.63 -3.22
CA LEU A 80 15.39 -1.62 -4.50
C LEU A 80 15.90 -0.52 -5.43
N ASP A 81 16.12 0.70 -4.92
CA ASP A 81 16.69 1.81 -5.72
C ASP A 81 18.09 1.45 -6.26
N LEU A 82 18.90 0.69 -5.50
CA LEU A 82 20.20 0.22 -5.96
C LEU A 82 20.08 -0.87 -7.02
N ALA A 83 19.21 -1.87 -6.81
CA ALA A 83 19.00 -2.96 -7.75
C ALA A 83 18.48 -2.48 -9.11
N ALA A 84 17.62 -1.47 -9.12
CA ALA A 84 17.04 -0.88 -10.33
C ALA A 84 18.00 0.02 -11.13
N ARG A 85 19.21 0.30 -10.63
CA ARG A 85 20.25 1.07 -11.34
C ARG A 85 21.24 0.18 -12.11
N ARG A 86 21.10 -1.13 -12.04
CA ARG A 86 21.78 -2.08 -12.91
C ARG A 86 21.08 -2.17 -14.25
#